data_AF-A0A146K6P1-F1
#
_entry.id   AF-A0A146K6P1-F1
#
_cell.length_a   1.000
_cell.length_b   1.000
_cell.length_c   1.000
_cell.angle_alpha   90.00
_cell.angle_beta   90.00
_cell.angle_gamma   90.00
#
_symmetry.space_group_name_H-M   'P 1'
#
loop_
_entity.id
_entity.type
_entity.pdbx_description
1 polymer ?
#
loop_
_entity_poly.entity_id
_entity_poly.type
_entity_poly.pdbx_seq_one_letter_code
_entity_poly.pdbx_strand_id
1 'polypeptide(L)'
;FKKNVKSTIVQIYSKNVKVLKQKTFSDMKQLKRVIFPNVTEIGQRCFYSCSSLFDLRLPSLQKIGGLAFYNCHGLKSFNIDNVTSLQAKAFMFSAIQSIQNKNLTILPKQCFCGCYCLQFAIFPNVVSVHNTSFKACNILITKYSNEGMVDKNFQFKKFSLALNTIEFTYQIKAELEIDIENKKNFII
;
A
#
# COMPACT_ATOMS: atom_id res chain seq x y z
N PHE A 1 -11.45 6.30 -24.36
CA PHE A 1 -10.49 5.25 -24.74
C PHE A 1 -11.22 4.08 -25.42
N LYS A 2 -11.26 4.05 -26.77
CA LYS A 2 -11.92 3.00 -27.56
C LYS A 2 -11.14 1.67 -27.49
N LYS A 3 -11.86 0.54 -27.56
CA LYS A 3 -11.41 -0.85 -27.31
C LYS A 3 -10.19 -1.33 -28.14
N ASN A 4 -9.87 -0.71 -29.28
CA ASN A 4 -8.81 -1.18 -30.19
C ASN A 4 -7.46 -0.44 -30.08
N VAL A 5 -7.30 0.50 -29.13
CA VAL A 5 -6.02 1.22 -28.88
C VAL A 5 -5.35 0.75 -27.56
N LYS A 6 -6.01 -0.13 -26.78
CA LYS A 6 -5.54 -0.54 -25.44
C LYS A 6 -4.31 -1.47 -25.44
N SER A 7 -3.87 -1.99 -26.58
CA SER A 7 -2.88 -3.09 -26.65
C SER A 7 -1.39 -2.69 -26.68
N THR A 8 -1.05 -1.42 -26.95
CA THR A 8 0.37 -1.01 -27.12
C THR A 8 0.82 0.05 -26.13
N ILE A 9 -0.10 0.62 -25.35
CA ILE A 9 0.24 1.71 -24.42
C ILE A 9 0.94 1.14 -23.19
N VAL A 10 2.23 1.39 -23.11
CA VAL A 10 3.10 0.96 -22.00
C VAL A 10 3.22 2.05 -20.93
N GLN A 11 3.09 3.32 -21.29
CA GLN A 11 3.21 4.45 -20.37
C GLN A 11 2.25 5.59 -20.68
N ILE A 12 1.76 6.29 -19.66
CA ILE A 12 0.83 7.42 -19.80
C ILE A 12 1.23 8.56 -18.86
N TYR A 13 1.21 9.78 -19.39
CA TYR A 13 1.45 11.01 -18.64
C TYR A 13 0.40 12.07 -18.97
N SER A 14 -0.06 12.81 -17.96
CA SER A 14 -0.98 13.95 -18.12
C SER A 14 -1.06 14.79 -16.86
N LYS A 15 -0.92 16.12 -17.00
CA LYS A 15 -1.09 17.09 -15.91
C LYS A 15 -2.52 17.67 -15.81
N ASN A 16 -3.37 17.44 -16.80
CA ASN A 16 -4.70 18.08 -16.89
C ASN A 16 -5.83 17.21 -16.34
N VAL A 17 -5.52 16.01 -15.86
CA VAL A 17 -6.51 15.08 -15.32
C VAL A 17 -6.61 15.27 -13.81
N LYS A 18 -7.83 15.51 -13.31
CA LYS A 18 -8.13 15.63 -11.88
C LYS A 18 -8.71 14.34 -11.28
N VAL A 19 -9.51 13.62 -12.06
CA VAL A 19 -10.19 12.40 -11.61
C VAL A 19 -10.00 11.31 -12.65
N LEU A 20 -9.62 10.12 -12.20
CA LEU A 20 -9.63 8.92 -13.01
C LEU A 20 -10.96 8.19 -12.84
N LYS A 21 -11.78 8.19 -13.87
CA LYS A 21 -13.12 7.59 -13.81
C LYS A 21 -13.05 6.07 -13.67
N GLN A 22 -14.17 5.48 -13.25
CA GLN A 22 -14.35 4.04 -13.13
C GLN A 22 -13.83 3.30 -14.37
N LYS A 23 -13.10 2.20 -14.17
CA LYS A 23 -12.57 1.31 -15.22
C LYS A 23 -11.68 1.97 -16.30
N THR A 24 -11.19 3.20 -16.12
CA THR A 24 -10.45 3.94 -17.17
C THR A 24 -9.29 3.13 -17.76
N PHE A 25 -8.50 2.47 -16.91
CA PHE A 25 -7.36 1.64 -17.29
C PHE A 25 -7.58 0.14 -17.01
N SER A 26 -8.82 -0.29 -16.74
CA SER A 26 -9.15 -1.70 -16.45
C SER A 26 -8.60 -2.60 -17.57
N ASP A 27 -7.94 -3.68 -17.13
CA ASP A 27 -7.38 -4.76 -17.92
C ASP A 27 -6.31 -4.33 -18.94
N MET A 28 -5.67 -3.17 -18.72
CA MET A 28 -4.50 -2.77 -19.50
C MET A 28 -3.26 -3.55 -19.04
N LYS A 29 -3.19 -4.82 -19.44
CA LYS A 29 -2.15 -5.77 -19.03
C LYS A 29 -0.73 -5.34 -19.39
N GLN A 30 -0.57 -4.53 -20.45
CA GLN A 30 0.73 -4.02 -20.90
C GLN A 30 1.12 -2.66 -20.30
N LEU A 31 0.22 -2.02 -19.54
CA LEU A 31 0.48 -0.72 -18.94
C LEU A 31 1.51 -0.89 -17.82
N LYS A 32 2.67 -0.25 -17.97
CA LYS A 32 3.80 -0.31 -17.02
C LYS A 32 3.92 0.94 -16.16
N ARG A 33 3.60 2.11 -16.70
CA ARG A 33 3.82 3.40 -16.04
C ARG A 33 2.65 4.37 -16.20
N VAL A 34 2.25 5.02 -15.12
CA VAL A 34 1.29 6.14 -15.13
C VAL A 34 1.77 7.26 -14.22
N ILE A 35 1.83 8.47 -14.76
CA ILE A 35 2.26 9.66 -14.00
C ILE A 35 1.22 10.76 -14.21
N PHE A 36 0.40 11.01 -13.20
CA PHE A 36 -0.58 12.10 -13.19
C PHE A 36 -0.45 12.94 -11.91
N PRO A 37 0.29 14.07 -11.95
CA PRO A 37 0.60 14.84 -10.75
C PRO A 37 -0.63 15.45 -10.08
N ASN A 38 -1.70 15.72 -10.83
CA ASN A 38 -2.86 16.48 -10.38
C ASN A 38 -4.11 15.63 -10.12
N VAL A 39 -4.00 14.30 -10.22
CA VAL A 39 -5.12 13.40 -9.92
C VAL A 39 -5.33 13.33 -8.41
N THR A 40 -6.55 13.62 -7.98
CA THR A 40 -6.96 13.58 -6.56
C THR A 40 -7.84 12.37 -6.25
N GLU A 41 -8.45 11.75 -7.27
CA GLU A 41 -9.37 10.62 -7.09
C GLU A 41 -9.21 9.54 -8.15
N ILE A 42 -9.21 8.28 -7.69
CA ILE A 42 -9.28 7.08 -8.51
C ILE A 42 -10.65 6.41 -8.31
N GLY A 43 -11.40 6.28 -9.39
CA GLY A 43 -12.69 5.61 -9.41
C GLY A 43 -12.59 4.09 -9.27
N GLN A 44 -13.74 3.47 -9.02
CA GLN A 44 -13.85 2.02 -8.86
C GLN A 44 -13.22 1.24 -10.04
N ARG A 45 -12.47 0.17 -9.75
CA ARG A 45 -11.84 -0.69 -10.77
C ARG A 45 -10.94 0.06 -11.78
N CYS A 46 -10.47 1.26 -11.49
CA CYS A 46 -9.75 2.08 -12.47
C CYS A 46 -8.52 1.39 -13.07
N PHE A 47 -7.73 0.71 -12.25
CA PHE A 47 -6.55 -0.09 -12.66
C PHE A 47 -6.79 -1.59 -12.42
N TYR A 48 -8.05 -2.04 -12.44
CA TYR A 48 -8.38 -3.45 -12.22
C TYR A 48 -7.57 -4.33 -13.18
N SER A 49 -6.86 -5.31 -12.61
CA SER A 49 -6.09 -6.29 -13.38
C SER A 49 -4.96 -5.69 -14.23
N CYS A 50 -4.41 -4.51 -13.91
CA CYS A 50 -3.20 -3.97 -14.55
C CYS A 50 -1.93 -4.69 -14.09
N SER A 51 -1.71 -5.92 -14.56
CA SER A 51 -0.69 -6.84 -14.03
C SER A 51 0.76 -6.41 -14.26
N SER A 52 1.05 -5.55 -15.24
CA SER A 52 2.41 -5.07 -15.50
C SER A 52 2.69 -3.67 -14.96
N LEU A 53 1.72 -3.01 -14.31
CA LEU A 53 1.87 -1.66 -13.79
C LEU A 53 2.80 -1.66 -12.57
N PHE A 54 4.01 -1.11 -12.71
CA PHE A 54 4.99 -1.06 -11.62
C PHE A 54 5.39 0.37 -11.21
N ASP A 55 5.13 1.37 -12.06
CA ASP A 55 5.50 2.78 -11.79
C ASP A 55 4.25 3.66 -11.85
N LEU A 56 3.60 3.86 -10.70
CA LEU A 56 2.41 4.70 -10.56
C LEU A 56 2.70 5.89 -9.67
N ARG A 57 2.66 7.11 -10.22
CA ARG A 57 2.96 8.36 -9.51
C ARG A 57 1.76 9.30 -9.52
N LEU A 58 1.10 9.41 -8.37
CA LEU A 58 -0.10 10.23 -8.15
C LEU A 58 0.06 11.04 -6.84
N PRO A 59 0.98 12.02 -6.76
CA PRO A 59 1.33 12.71 -5.52
C PRO A 59 0.18 13.46 -4.85
N SER A 60 -0.81 13.95 -5.63
CA SER A 60 -1.99 14.65 -5.11
C SER A 60 -3.15 13.74 -4.73
N LEU A 61 -2.96 12.41 -4.77
CA LEU A 61 -4.04 11.45 -4.59
C LEU A 61 -4.61 11.48 -3.17
N GLN A 62 -5.93 11.61 -3.06
CA GLN A 62 -6.66 11.66 -1.80
C GLN A 62 -7.66 10.51 -1.64
N LYS A 63 -8.25 10.02 -2.75
CA LYS A 63 -9.34 9.03 -2.72
C LYS A 63 -9.08 7.83 -3.64
N ILE A 64 -9.23 6.63 -3.09
CA ILE A 64 -9.10 5.37 -3.82
C ILE A 64 -10.41 4.58 -3.76
N GLY A 65 -11.01 4.38 -4.93
CA GLY A 65 -12.25 3.62 -5.10
C GLY A 65 -12.08 2.10 -4.98
N GLY A 66 -13.21 1.41 -4.83
CA GLY A 66 -13.22 -0.03 -4.59
C GLY A 66 -12.63 -0.81 -5.76
N LEU A 67 -11.90 -1.89 -5.46
CA LEU A 67 -11.21 -2.72 -6.47
C LEU A 67 -10.24 -1.94 -7.38
N ALA A 68 -9.83 -0.72 -7.03
CA ALA A 68 -9.05 0.14 -7.92
C ALA A 68 -7.77 -0.51 -8.45
N PHE A 69 -7.07 -1.29 -7.62
CA PHE A 69 -5.84 -2.01 -7.90
C PHE A 69 -5.97 -3.51 -7.66
N TYR A 70 -7.18 -4.05 -7.81
CA TYR A 70 -7.39 -5.49 -7.71
C TYR A 70 -6.51 -6.22 -8.72
N ASN A 71 -5.77 -7.25 -8.28
CA ASN A 71 -4.96 -8.11 -9.16
C ASN A 71 -3.84 -7.35 -9.92
N CYS A 72 -3.30 -6.28 -9.33
CA CYS A 72 -2.15 -5.54 -9.85
C CYS A 72 -0.82 -6.16 -9.37
N HIS A 73 -0.41 -7.26 -10.00
CA HIS A 73 0.81 -8.00 -9.62
C HIS A 73 2.13 -7.27 -9.89
N GLY A 74 2.15 -6.27 -10.77
CA GLY A 74 3.33 -5.45 -11.04
C GLY A 74 3.56 -4.36 -9.99
N LEU A 75 2.52 -4.00 -9.23
CA LEU A 75 2.54 -2.84 -8.35
C LEU A 75 3.10 -3.24 -6.99
N LYS A 76 4.44 -3.17 -6.89
CA LYS A 76 5.19 -3.55 -5.67
C LYS A 76 5.27 -2.45 -4.64
N SER A 77 5.26 -1.19 -5.08
CA SER A 77 5.25 0.00 -4.23
C SER A 77 4.27 1.03 -4.78
N PHE A 78 3.62 1.75 -3.88
CA PHE A 78 2.74 2.85 -4.24
C PHE A 78 2.61 3.81 -3.06
N ASN A 79 2.94 5.09 -3.29
CA ASN A 79 2.78 6.11 -2.25
C ASN A 79 1.29 6.44 -2.10
N ILE A 80 0.76 6.27 -0.89
CA ILE A 80 -0.60 6.66 -0.52
C ILE A 80 -0.64 7.66 0.64
N ASP A 81 0.46 8.36 0.95
CA ASP A 81 0.61 9.19 2.16
C ASP A 81 -0.50 10.23 2.32
N ASN A 82 -0.98 10.81 1.21
CA ASN A 82 -2.02 11.84 1.18
C ASN A 82 -3.45 11.29 1.11
N VAL A 83 -3.62 9.96 1.03
CA VAL A 83 -4.94 9.33 0.89
C VAL A 83 -5.71 9.43 2.21
N THR A 84 -6.91 9.99 2.15
CA THR A 84 -7.84 10.13 3.29
C THR A 84 -9.03 9.19 3.19
N SER A 85 -9.29 8.61 2.01
CA SER A 85 -10.39 7.67 1.78
C SER A 85 -9.95 6.47 0.96
N LEU A 86 -10.08 5.27 1.54
CA LEU A 86 -9.83 3.99 0.92
C LEU A 86 -11.12 3.16 0.91
N GLN A 87 -11.47 2.55 -0.22
CA GLN A 87 -12.67 1.69 -0.33
C GLN A 87 -12.33 0.19 -0.30
N ALA A 88 -13.37 -0.63 -0.16
CA ALA A 88 -13.26 -2.09 -0.05
C ALA A 88 -12.50 -2.71 -1.24
N LYS A 89 -11.68 -3.72 -0.95
CA LYS A 89 -10.89 -4.49 -1.92
C LYS A 89 -9.94 -3.66 -2.80
N ALA A 90 -9.62 -2.42 -2.44
CA ALA A 90 -8.84 -1.51 -3.27
C ALA A 90 -7.53 -2.10 -3.78
N PHE A 91 -6.79 -2.85 -2.95
CA PHE A 91 -5.51 -3.48 -3.26
C PHE A 91 -5.54 -5.01 -3.19
N MET A 92 -6.72 -5.63 -3.19
CA MET A 92 -6.86 -7.08 -3.06
C MET A 92 -6.09 -7.82 -4.17
N PHE A 93 -5.26 -8.80 -3.80
CA PHE A 93 -4.33 -9.51 -4.70
C PHE A 93 -3.33 -8.63 -5.47
N SER A 94 -3.00 -7.44 -4.95
CA SER A 94 -1.86 -6.67 -5.46
C SER A 94 -0.54 -7.19 -4.87
N ALA A 95 0.58 -6.90 -5.53
CA ALA A 95 1.91 -7.32 -5.06
C ALA A 95 2.60 -6.27 -4.17
N ILE A 96 1.84 -5.36 -3.56
CA ILE A 96 2.39 -4.32 -2.68
C ILE A 96 3.19 -4.97 -1.56
N GLN A 97 4.45 -4.52 -1.38
CA GLN A 97 5.39 -5.08 -0.41
C GLN A 97 5.42 -4.33 0.91
N SER A 98 5.26 -3.00 0.84
CA SER A 98 5.17 -2.13 2.00
C SER A 98 4.14 -1.05 1.71
N ILE A 99 3.35 -0.70 2.73
CA ILE A 99 2.40 0.40 2.64
C ILE A 99 2.33 1.16 3.96
N GLN A 100 2.28 2.48 3.88
CA GLN A 100 2.12 3.34 5.02
C GLN A 100 1.16 4.48 4.70
N ASN A 101 0.41 4.93 5.70
CA ASN A 101 -0.42 6.11 5.58
C ASN A 101 -0.82 6.63 6.97
N LYS A 102 -0.66 7.94 7.18
CA LYS A 102 -1.00 8.62 8.44
C LYS A 102 -2.37 9.29 8.46
N ASN A 103 -3.12 9.28 7.36
CA ASN A 103 -4.34 10.07 7.20
C ASN A 103 -5.62 9.23 7.21
N LEU A 104 -5.52 7.92 7.03
CA LEU A 104 -6.61 6.97 7.07
C LEU A 104 -6.99 6.70 8.52
N THR A 105 -8.29 6.70 8.77
CA THR A 105 -8.88 6.33 10.06
C THR A 105 -9.57 4.96 10.01
N ILE A 106 -9.89 4.46 8.81
CA ILE A 106 -10.61 3.19 8.62
C ILE A 106 -9.92 2.36 7.53
N LEU A 107 -9.70 1.08 7.82
CA LEU A 107 -9.34 0.06 6.83
C LEU A 107 -10.56 -0.81 6.49
N PRO A 108 -11.12 -0.69 5.28
CA PRO A 108 -12.37 -1.34 4.94
C PRO A 108 -12.19 -2.82 4.56
N LYS A 109 -13.31 -3.51 4.37
CA LYS A 109 -13.38 -4.93 3.99
C LYS A 109 -12.40 -5.27 2.86
N GLN A 110 -11.49 -6.20 3.16
CA GLN A 110 -10.57 -6.82 2.20
C GLN A 110 -9.65 -5.84 1.46
N CYS A 111 -9.43 -4.62 1.96
CA CYS A 111 -8.65 -3.62 1.23
C CYS A 111 -7.26 -4.09 0.80
N PHE A 112 -6.60 -4.97 1.57
CA PHE A 112 -5.32 -5.60 1.26
C PHE A 112 -5.39 -7.14 1.24
N CYS A 113 -6.59 -7.73 1.14
CA CYS A 113 -6.74 -9.19 1.20
C CYS A 113 -5.92 -9.87 0.08
N GLY A 114 -5.15 -10.91 0.41
CA GLY A 114 -4.34 -11.65 -0.56
C GLY A 114 -3.15 -10.87 -1.11
N CYS A 115 -2.73 -9.77 -0.46
CA CYS A 115 -1.43 -9.16 -0.75
C CYS A 115 -0.32 -10.06 -0.20
N TYR A 116 -0.01 -11.16 -0.90
CA TYR A 116 0.94 -12.18 -0.44
C TYR A 116 2.39 -11.69 -0.30
N CYS A 117 2.73 -10.58 -0.95
CA CYS A 117 4.04 -9.96 -0.85
C CYS A 117 4.14 -8.88 0.24
N LEU A 118 3.02 -8.53 0.90
CA LEU A 118 2.98 -7.44 1.88
C LEU A 118 3.70 -7.87 3.16
N GLN A 119 4.84 -7.24 3.43
CA GLN A 119 5.68 -7.47 4.59
C GLN A 119 5.41 -6.44 5.70
N PHE A 120 5.21 -5.17 5.32
CA PHE A 120 5.07 -4.05 6.26
C PHE A 120 3.82 -3.21 5.97
N ALA A 121 3.06 -2.87 7.02
CA ALA A 121 1.87 -2.05 6.95
C ALA A 121 1.81 -1.09 8.15
N ILE A 122 1.91 0.22 7.91
CA ILE A 122 2.03 1.23 8.98
C ILE A 122 0.89 2.25 8.86
N PHE A 123 -0.03 2.24 9.83
CA PHE A 123 -1.22 3.09 9.83
C PHE A 123 -1.48 3.69 11.23
N PRO A 124 -0.69 4.71 11.66
CA PRO A 124 -0.68 5.17 13.05
C PRO A 124 -2.02 5.76 13.53
N ASN A 125 -2.88 6.22 12.63
CA ASN A 125 -4.13 6.92 12.96
C ASN A 125 -5.39 6.11 12.61
N VAL A 126 -5.25 4.83 12.26
CA VAL A 126 -6.40 3.96 11.97
C VAL A 126 -7.07 3.54 13.29
N VAL A 127 -8.36 3.85 13.40
CA VAL A 127 -9.21 3.51 14.57
C VAL A 127 -10.11 2.30 14.33
N SER A 128 -10.32 1.91 13.08
CA SER A 128 -11.19 0.77 12.73
C SER A 128 -10.60 -0.06 11.60
N VAL A 129 -10.45 -1.37 11.81
CA VAL A 129 -9.98 -2.33 10.81
C VAL A 129 -11.00 -3.44 10.64
N HIS A 130 -11.45 -3.68 9.41
CA HIS A 130 -12.29 -4.85 9.14
C HIS A 130 -11.47 -6.13 9.30
N ASN A 131 -12.04 -7.17 9.92
CA ASN A 131 -11.38 -8.47 10.19
C ASN A 131 -10.86 -9.23 8.95
N THR A 132 -11.09 -8.73 7.72
CA THR A 132 -10.60 -9.34 6.48
C THR A 132 -9.69 -8.38 5.70
N SER A 133 -9.38 -7.19 6.22
CA SER A 133 -8.56 -6.19 5.53
C SER A 133 -7.21 -6.75 5.11
N PHE A 134 -6.61 -7.63 5.92
CA PHE A 134 -5.32 -8.28 5.67
C PHE A 134 -5.41 -9.81 5.60
N LYS A 135 -6.60 -10.37 5.29
CA LYS A 135 -6.74 -11.83 5.15
C LYS A 135 -5.79 -12.34 4.06
N ALA A 136 -5.09 -13.44 4.33
CA ALA A 136 -4.16 -14.08 3.40
C ALA A 136 -2.99 -13.17 2.96
N CYS A 137 -2.51 -12.29 3.84
CA CYS A 137 -1.25 -11.57 3.65
C CYS A 137 -0.15 -12.23 4.48
N ASN A 138 1.09 -12.19 3.98
CA ASN A 138 2.27 -12.70 4.70
C ASN A 138 2.93 -11.59 5.53
N ILE A 139 2.14 -10.89 6.34
CA ILE A 139 2.60 -9.70 7.07
C ILE A 139 3.33 -10.12 8.34
N LEU A 140 4.50 -9.55 8.57
CA LEU A 140 5.11 -9.52 9.90
C LEU A 140 4.34 -8.46 10.71
N ILE A 141 3.50 -8.91 11.64
CA ILE A 141 2.71 -8.04 12.50
C ILE A 141 3.66 -7.38 13.51
N THR A 142 4.34 -6.32 13.08
CA THR A 142 5.24 -5.55 13.95
C THR A 142 4.58 -4.20 14.22
N LYS A 143 4.03 -4.05 15.43
CA LYS A 143 3.62 -2.79 16.09
C LYS A 143 2.49 -1.99 15.42
N TYR A 144 1.24 -2.37 15.69
CA TYR A 144 0.20 -1.35 15.91
C TYR A 144 0.54 -0.68 17.24
N SER A 145 1.01 0.57 17.18
CA SER A 145 1.36 1.37 18.35
C SER A 145 0.14 1.58 19.25
N ASN A 146 0.18 0.93 20.41
CA ASN A 146 -0.49 1.23 21.68
C ASN A 146 -2.01 1.39 21.79
N GLU A 147 -2.82 1.36 20.72
CA GLU A 147 -4.26 1.10 20.85
C GLU A 147 -4.78 0.28 19.66
N GLY A 148 -5.10 -1.00 19.91
CA GLY A 148 -5.81 -1.86 18.96
C GLY A 148 -4.91 -2.83 18.18
N MET A 149 -4.57 -3.95 18.81
CA MET A 149 -4.02 -5.10 18.11
C MET A 149 -5.14 -6.01 17.58
N VAL A 150 -4.96 -6.48 16.35
CA VAL A 150 -5.69 -7.59 15.73
C VAL A 150 -4.86 -8.84 15.98
N ASP A 151 -5.32 -9.72 16.89
CA ASP A 151 -4.67 -11.03 17.13
C ASP A 151 -4.78 -11.93 15.87
N LYS A 152 -4.05 -13.05 15.81
CA LYS A 152 -4.13 -14.11 14.80
C LYS A 152 -5.56 -14.61 14.51
N ASN A 153 -6.51 -14.29 15.40
CA ASN A 153 -7.95 -14.54 15.29
C ASN A 153 -8.81 -13.32 14.91
N PHE A 154 -8.21 -12.20 14.53
CA PHE A 154 -8.85 -10.94 14.19
C PHE A 154 -9.79 -10.34 15.25
N GLN A 155 -9.54 -10.61 16.54
CA GLN A 155 -10.27 -9.99 17.65
C GLN A 155 -9.49 -8.82 18.26
N PHE A 156 -10.20 -7.73 18.59
CA PHE A 156 -9.65 -6.55 19.26
C PHE A 156 -9.64 -6.76 20.78
N LYS A 157 -8.47 -6.64 21.41
CA LYS A 157 -8.37 -6.46 22.87
C LYS A 157 -7.99 -5.01 23.18
N LYS A 158 -8.86 -4.33 23.92
CA LYS A 158 -8.63 -2.98 24.46
C LYS A 158 -7.78 -3.13 25.73
N PHE A 159 -6.54 -2.67 25.72
CA PHE A 159 -5.76 -2.50 26.95
C PHE A 159 -5.68 -1.00 27.28
N SER A 160 -6.12 -0.66 28.49
CA SER A 160 -6.07 0.68 29.06
C SER A 160 -4.62 1.12 29.25
N LEU A 161 -4.26 2.30 28.77
CA LEU A 161 -2.97 2.94 29.04
C LEU A 161 -2.83 3.23 30.54
N ALA A 162 -1.95 2.50 31.22
CA ALA A 162 -1.04 3.13 32.16
C ALA A 162 0.25 3.41 31.39
N LEU A 163 0.49 4.68 31.12
CA LEU A 163 1.76 5.20 30.60
C LEU A 163 2.92 4.65 31.41
N ASN A 164 3.95 4.13 30.74
CA ASN A 164 5.35 4.40 31.09
C ASN A 164 6.31 3.98 29.96
N THR A 165 7.20 4.93 29.64
CA THR A 165 8.54 4.77 29.07
C THR A 165 8.69 4.26 27.62
N ILE A 166 8.81 5.22 26.71
CA ILE A 166 10.04 5.48 25.91
C ILE A 166 11.06 4.32 25.91
N GLU A 167 11.05 3.49 24.88
CA GLU A 167 12.24 2.83 24.32
C GLU A 167 12.05 2.68 22.80
N PHE A 168 12.31 3.75 22.06
CA PHE A 168 12.27 3.76 20.58
C PHE A 168 13.65 3.93 19.94
N THR A 169 14.75 3.73 20.70
CA THR A 169 16.10 4.09 20.24
C THR A 169 17.11 2.94 20.05
N TYR A 170 16.77 1.66 20.25
CA TYR A 170 17.81 0.61 20.29
C TYR A 170 17.86 -0.44 19.17
N GLN A 171 16.98 -0.42 18.16
CA GLN A 171 17.01 -1.47 17.12
C GLN A 171 17.44 -1.06 15.71
N ILE A 172 17.71 0.22 15.43
CA ILE A 172 18.25 0.65 14.12
C ILE A 172 19.78 0.86 14.18
N LYS A 173 20.38 0.99 15.37
CA LYS A 173 21.83 1.18 15.50
C LYS A 173 22.64 -0.13 15.45
N ALA A 174 22.04 -1.28 15.76
CA ALA A 174 22.74 -2.57 15.80
C ALA A 174 22.96 -3.21 14.41
N GLU A 175 22.18 -2.85 13.39
CA GLU A 175 22.37 -3.39 12.02
C GLU A 175 23.39 -2.60 11.18
N LEU A 176 23.79 -1.40 11.61
CA LEU A 176 24.78 -0.58 10.89
C LEU A 176 26.23 -0.76 11.39
N GLU A 177 26.44 -1.31 12.60
CA GLU A 177 27.79 -1.53 13.15
C GLU A 177 28.37 -2.93 12.83
N ILE A 178 27.55 -3.91 12.41
CA ILE A 178 28.01 -5.29 12.14
C ILE A 178 28.69 -5.44 10.76
N ASP A 179 28.46 -4.53 9.82
CA ASP A 179 29.02 -4.62 8.45
C ASP A 179 30.38 -3.89 8.26
N ILE A 180 30.88 -3.18 9.27
CA ILE A 180 32.16 -2.44 9.17
C ILE A 180 33.34 -3.23 9.76
N GLU A 181 33.11 -4.15 10.71
CA GLU A 181 34.20 -4.96 11.31
C GLU A 181 34.64 -6.18 10.48
N ASN A 182 33.80 -6.70 9.57
CA ASN A 182 34.12 -7.91 8.79
C ASN A 182 34.93 -7.68 7.50
N LYS A 183 35.56 -6.50 7.32
CA LYS A 183 36.38 -6.17 6.12
C LYS A 183 37.81 -5.70 6.37
N LYS A 184 38.39 -5.95 7.54
CA LYS A 184 39.84 -5.77 7.75
C LYS A 184 40.50 -7.07 8.21
N ASN A 185 40.94 -7.87 7.24
CA ASN A 185 42.17 -8.67 7.33
C ASN A 185 42.50 -9.28 5.95
N PHE A 186 43.20 -8.48 5.13
CA PHE A 186 44.21 -8.93 4.17
C PHE A 186 45.27 -7.82 4.08
N ILE A 187 46.55 -8.21 3.97
CA ILE A 187 47.78 -7.39 3.84
C ILE A 187 48.34 -6.99 5.23
N ILE A 188 49.43 -7.54 5.79
CA ILE A 188 50.59 -8.37 5.38
C ILE A 188 50.88 -9.35 6.52
#